data_AF-A0A939ACC0-F1
#
_entry.id   AF-A0A939ACC0-F1
#
_cell.length_a   1.000
_cell.length_b   1.000
_cell.length_c   1.000
_cell.angle_alpha   90.00
_cell.angle_beta   90.00
_cell.angle_gamma   90.00
#
_symmetry.space_group_name_H-M   'P 1'
#
loop_
_entity.id
_entity.type
_entity.pdbx_description
1 polymer ?
#
loop_
_entity_poly.entity_id
_entity_poly.type
_entity_poly.pdbx_seq_one_letter_code
_entity_poly.pdbx_strand_id
1 'polypeptide(L)'
;MRKLLVTAVVLALITQSGLTFGLDSVTDCSATEKADIEAVANYLSEHWDDFEKHMESATDLNIRKCMKRRFEKNGDVLCKDNSATGLCECTAEKREKGKCAAAWAVPLGKEVRICQTFQDNVKNLDTQDRRACWAAILVHEFSHSCLRLEGGCEKVEKAAFDYWKSTHSAVKINKSDCGLD
;
A
#
# COMPACT_ATOMS: atom_id res chain seq x y z
N MET A 1 -3.06 54.55 36.30
CA MET A 1 -2.41 53.25 36.60
C MET A 1 -3.38 52.12 36.23
N ARG A 2 -3.30 51.59 35.00
CA ARG A 2 -4.10 50.44 34.54
C ARG A 2 -3.22 49.19 34.57
N LYS A 3 -3.60 48.20 35.38
CA LYS A 3 -2.95 46.88 35.45
C LYS A 3 -3.41 46.05 34.24
N LEU A 4 -2.49 45.70 33.35
CA LEU A 4 -2.68 44.67 32.34
C LEU A 4 -2.38 43.31 32.99
N LEU A 5 -3.41 42.46 33.13
CA LEU A 5 -3.22 41.03 33.32
C LEU A 5 -2.74 40.45 31.98
N VAL A 6 -1.50 39.97 31.96
CA VAL A 6 -1.01 39.12 30.87
C VAL A 6 -1.25 37.67 31.30
N THR A 7 -2.33 37.09 30.79
CA THR A 7 -2.56 35.65 30.86
C THR A 7 -1.60 34.97 29.90
N ALA A 8 -0.50 34.42 30.43
CA ALA A 8 0.39 33.57 29.66
C ALA A 8 -0.32 32.23 29.41
N VAL A 9 -0.85 32.05 28.19
CA VAL A 9 -1.27 30.75 27.69
C VAL A 9 0.00 29.95 27.41
N VAL A 10 0.33 29.03 28.31
CA VAL A 10 1.39 28.04 28.09
C VAL A 10 0.90 27.08 27.01
N LEU A 11 1.35 27.31 25.79
CA LEU A 11 1.17 26.37 24.68
C LEU A 11 2.13 25.20 24.93
N ALA A 12 1.65 24.14 25.56
CA ALA A 12 2.38 22.88 25.64
C ALA A 12 2.39 22.25 24.23
N LEU A 13 3.46 22.46 23.47
CA LEU A 13 3.78 21.58 22.35
C LEU A 13 4.14 20.22 22.94
N ILE A 14 3.19 19.30 22.92
CA ILE A 14 3.47 17.87 23.06
C ILE A 14 4.09 17.44 21.74
N THR A 15 5.42 17.48 21.63
CA THR A 15 6.12 16.64 20.67
C THR A 15 5.98 15.20 21.18
N GLN A 16 4.93 14.50 20.74
CA GLN A 16 4.96 13.04 20.78
C GLN A 16 6.17 12.63 19.97
N SER A 17 7.15 12.01 20.63
CA SER A 17 8.25 11.31 20.01
C SER A 17 7.64 10.26 19.08
N GLY A 18 7.41 10.67 17.83
CA GLY A 18 6.62 9.93 16.87
C GLY A 18 7.28 8.60 16.60
N LEU A 19 6.56 7.52 16.90
CA LEU A 19 6.84 6.26 16.24
C LEU A 19 6.68 6.54 14.74
N THR A 20 7.80 6.55 14.02
CA THR A 20 7.77 6.60 12.56
C THR A 20 7.25 5.24 12.10
N PHE A 21 5.93 5.16 11.92
CA PHE A 21 5.31 4.06 11.18
C PHE A 21 5.49 4.35 9.69
N GLY A 22 5.70 3.30 8.91
CA GLY A 22 5.82 3.40 7.47
C GLY A 22 6.85 2.44 6.87
N LEU A 23 6.87 2.42 5.54
CA LEU A 23 7.85 1.72 4.73
C LEU A 23 9.27 2.23 5.03
N ASP A 24 10.28 1.39 4.82
CA ASP A 24 11.69 1.81 4.97
C ASP A 24 12.06 2.80 3.85
N SER A 25 11.62 2.53 2.63
CA SER A 25 11.79 3.46 1.51
C SER A 25 10.68 3.38 0.46
N VAL A 26 10.45 4.52 -0.19
CA VAL A 26 9.64 4.67 -1.41
C VAL A 26 10.44 5.46 -2.43
N THR A 27 10.88 4.79 -3.49
CA THR A 27 11.88 5.28 -4.46
C THR A 27 11.36 5.25 -5.89
N ASP A 28 11.87 6.15 -6.73
CA ASP A 28 11.51 6.33 -8.15
C ASP A 28 10.02 6.50 -8.49
N CYS A 29 9.20 6.77 -7.48
CA CYS A 29 7.80 7.14 -7.60
C CYS A 29 7.64 8.65 -7.84
N SER A 30 6.59 9.05 -8.56
CA SER A 30 6.13 10.44 -8.59
C SER A 30 5.67 10.89 -7.19
N ALA A 31 5.56 12.20 -7.00
CA ALA A 31 5.12 12.76 -5.72
C ALA A 31 3.71 12.26 -5.31
N THR A 32 2.79 12.12 -6.27
CA THR A 32 1.43 11.61 -6.02
C THR A 32 1.45 10.14 -5.62
N GLU A 33 2.20 9.31 -6.36
CA GLU A 33 2.31 7.87 -6.05
C GLU A 33 2.93 7.66 -4.68
N LYS A 34 4.03 8.37 -4.38
CA LYS A 34 4.68 8.32 -3.08
C LYS A 34 3.72 8.69 -1.95
N ALA A 35 2.99 9.79 -2.10
CA ALA A 35 2.02 10.23 -1.09
C ALA A 35 0.88 9.21 -0.87
N ASP A 36 0.41 8.54 -1.94
CA ASP A 36 -0.63 7.52 -1.82
C ASP A 36 -0.09 6.22 -1.17
N ILE A 37 1.12 5.77 -1.56
CA ILE A 37 1.80 4.61 -0.98
C ILE A 37 2.05 4.83 0.52
N GLU A 38 2.61 5.97 0.90
CA GLU A 38 2.90 6.30 2.30
C GLU A 38 1.60 6.42 3.12
N ALA A 39 0.55 7.05 2.57
CA ALA A 39 -0.74 7.14 3.24
C ALA A 39 -1.36 5.76 3.50
N VAL A 40 -1.27 4.85 2.52
CA VAL A 40 -1.73 3.46 2.68
C VAL A 40 -0.92 2.74 3.74
N ALA A 41 0.42 2.80 3.66
CA ALA A 41 1.29 2.08 4.59
C ALA A 41 1.11 2.54 6.04
N ASN A 42 0.98 3.86 6.24
CA ASN A 42 0.75 4.43 7.56
C ASN A 42 -0.62 4.02 8.10
N TYR A 43 -1.68 4.13 7.29
CA TYR A 43 -3.02 3.75 7.71
C TYR A 43 -3.10 2.26 8.10
N LEU A 44 -2.54 1.36 7.27
CA LEU A 44 -2.53 -0.07 7.58
C LEU A 44 -1.71 -0.39 8.83
N SER A 45 -0.62 0.35 9.08
CA SER A 45 0.20 0.19 10.29
C SER A 45 -0.54 0.65 11.55
N GLU A 46 -1.16 1.82 11.49
CA GLU A 46 -1.92 2.41 12.61
C GLU A 46 -3.15 1.56 12.97
N HIS A 47 -3.79 0.96 11.95
CA HIS A 47 -4.99 0.14 12.11
C HIS A 47 -4.70 -1.36 11.98
N TRP A 48 -3.47 -1.80 12.28
CA TRP A 48 -3.04 -3.16 11.99
C TRP A 48 -3.93 -4.22 12.62
N ASP A 49 -4.34 -4.07 13.89
CA ASP A 49 -5.06 -5.13 14.59
C ASP A 49 -6.46 -5.36 13.97
N ASP A 50 -7.14 -4.29 13.54
CA ASP A 50 -8.41 -4.37 12.81
C ASP A 50 -8.22 -4.90 11.39
N PHE A 51 -7.15 -4.45 10.71
CA PHE A 51 -6.78 -4.94 9.39
C PHE A 51 -6.46 -6.44 9.40
N GLU A 52 -5.60 -6.89 10.30
CA GLU A 52 -5.22 -8.30 10.49
C GLU A 52 -6.47 -9.14 10.71
N LYS A 53 -7.33 -8.76 11.67
CA LYS A 53 -8.58 -9.48 11.94
C LYS A 53 -9.49 -9.59 10.70
N HIS A 54 -9.64 -8.52 9.94
CA HIS A 54 -10.41 -8.55 8.70
C HIS A 54 -9.78 -9.53 7.69
N MET A 55 -8.48 -9.40 7.46
CA MET A 55 -7.75 -10.19 6.48
C MET A 55 -7.75 -11.68 6.82
N GLU A 56 -7.48 -12.04 8.08
CA GLU A 56 -7.50 -13.43 8.53
C GLU A 56 -8.90 -14.04 8.42
N SER A 57 -9.95 -13.28 8.78
CA SER A 57 -11.33 -13.73 8.63
C SER A 57 -11.75 -13.90 7.17
N ALA A 58 -11.27 -13.04 6.27
CA ALA A 58 -11.65 -13.07 4.86
C ALA A 58 -10.91 -14.14 4.06
N THR A 59 -9.71 -14.54 4.50
CA THR A 59 -8.81 -15.39 3.72
C THR A 59 -8.56 -16.76 4.34
N ASP A 60 -8.87 -16.95 5.62
CA ASP A 60 -8.46 -18.11 6.44
C ASP A 60 -6.92 -18.28 6.49
N LEU A 61 -6.19 -17.17 6.29
CA LEU A 61 -4.75 -17.12 6.37
C LEU A 61 -4.31 -16.41 7.64
N ASN A 62 -3.17 -16.81 8.19
CA ASN A 62 -2.60 -16.13 9.34
C ASN A 62 -1.66 -15.00 8.86
N ILE A 63 -2.17 -13.77 8.86
CA ILE A 63 -1.46 -12.57 8.37
C ILE A 63 -0.57 -12.04 9.49
N ARG A 64 0.46 -12.83 9.81
CA ARG A 64 1.38 -12.62 10.94
C ARG A 64 2.06 -11.24 10.93
N LYS A 65 2.72 -10.97 12.06
CA LYS A 65 3.81 -10.00 12.28
C LYS A 65 4.81 -9.80 11.11
N CYS A 66 4.95 -10.76 10.19
CA CYS A 66 5.76 -10.54 9.00
C CYS A 66 5.21 -9.41 8.13
N MET A 67 3.92 -9.45 7.80
CA MET A 67 3.28 -8.44 6.96
C MET A 67 3.26 -7.09 7.67
N LYS A 68 2.91 -7.07 8.97
CA LYS A 68 2.98 -5.88 9.82
C LYS A 68 4.33 -5.16 9.70
N ARG A 69 5.42 -5.91 9.83
CA ARG A 69 6.79 -5.36 9.72
C ARG A 69 7.12 -4.77 8.36
N ARG A 70 6.48 -5.20 7.27
CA ARG A 70 6.67 -4.59 5.95
C ARG A 70 6.14 -3.16 5.96
N PHE A 71 4.94 -2.96 6.47
CA PHE A 71 4.31 -1.65 6.54
C PHE A 71 4.85 -0.75 7.66
N GLU A 72 5.40 -1.32 8.74
CA GLU A 72 5.88 -0.53 9.90
C GLU A 72 7.37 -0.20 9.90
N LYS A 73 8.21 -0.97 9.18
CA LYS A 73 9.66 -0.94 9.45
C LYS A 73 10.60 -1.27 8.29
N ASN A 74 10.26 -2.24 7.43
CA ASN A 74 11.27 -2.83 6.54
C ASN A 74 10.77 -3.30 5.18
N GLY A 75 9.62 -2.78 4.74
CA GLY A 75 9.17 -2.93 3.36
C GLY A 75 9.73 -1.80 2.52
N ASP A 76 10.22 -2.13 1.34
CA ASP A 76 10.68 -1.17 0.34
C ASP A 76 9.73 -1.16 -0.85
N VAL A 77 9.51 0.02 -1.44
CA VAL A 77 8.73 0.17 -2.67
C VAL A 77 9.55 0.94 -3.70
N LEU A 78 9.71 0.35 -4.87
CA LEU A 78 10.38 0.96 -6.03
C LEU A 78 9.37 1.10 -7.16
N CYS A 79 9.06 2.33 -7.57
CA CYS A 79 8.31 2.56 -8.81
C CYS A 79 9.26 2.60 -10.02
N LYS A 80 8.72 2.33 -11.20
CA LYS A 80 9.44 2.46 -12.48
C LYS A 80 10.66 1.53 -12.59
N ASP A 81 10.46 0.25 -12.33
CA ASP A 81 11.45 -0.75 -12.72
C ASP A 81 11.53 -0.80 -14.25
N ASN A 82 12.63 -0.25 -14.78
CA ASN A 82 12.94 -0.18 -16.20
C ASN A 82 13.22 -1.59 -16.72
N SER A 83 12.19 -2.35 -17.12
CA SER A 83 12.11 -3.47 -18.10
C SER A 83 13.28 -4.47 -18.29
N ALA A 84 14.40 -4.36 -17.58
CA ALA A 84 15.65 -5.06 -17.83
C ALA A 84 15.59 -6.49 -17.30
N THR A 85 14.68 -6.75 -16.37
CA THR A 85 14.38 -8.08 -15.84
C THR A 85 13.30 -8.80 -16.65
N GLY A 86 12.62 -8.12 -17.58
CA GLY A 86 11.46 -8.65 -18.32
C GLY A 86 10.18 -8.84 -17.48
N LEU A 87 10.25 -8.65 -16.16
CA LEU A 87 9.13 -8.92 -15.24
C LEU A 87 8.00 -7.91 -15.39
N CYS A 88 8.33 -6.65 -15.68
CA CYS A 88 7.35 -5.60 -16.00
C CYS A 88 7.09 -5.45 -17.52
N GLU A 89 7.52 -6.41 -18.35
CA GLU A 89 7.32 -6.32 -19.81
C GLU A 89 5.86 -6.54 -20.19
N CYS A 90 5.23 -5.50 -20.74
CA CYS A 90 3.86 -5.51 -21.25
C CYS A 90 3.87 -5.31 -22.78
N THR A 91 3.94 -6.42 -23.53
CA THR A 91 3.82 -6.42 -24.99
C THR A 91 2.38 -6.17 -25.43
N ALA A 92 2.16 -5.82 -26.71
CA ALA A 92 0.81 -5.68 -27.27
C ALA A 92 -0.04 -6.95 -27.07
N GLU A 93 0.55 -8.12 -27.31
CA GLU A 93 -0.12 -9.41 -27.09
C GLU A 93 -0.50 -9.63 -25.62
N LYS A 94 0.41 -9.33 -24.67
CA LYS A 94 0.10 -9.43 -23.23
C LYS A 94 -1.02 -8.48 -22.84
N ARG A 95 -1.03 -7.27 -23.41
CA ARG A 95 -2.08 -6.26 -23.17
C ARG A 95 -3.44 -6.72 -23.68
N GLU A 96 -3.51 -7.26 -24.89
CA GLU A 96 -4.76 -7.82 -25.46
C GLU A 96 -5.31 -8.99 -24.62
N LYS A 97 -4.43 -9.74 -23.95
CA LYS A 97 -4.81 -10.87 -23.08
C LYS A 97 -5.00 -10.48 -21.62
N GLY A 98 -4.83 -9.21 -21.24
CA GLY A 98 -4.90 -8.77 -19.83
C GLY A 98 -3.79 -9.36 -18.94
N LYS A 99 -2.63 -9.72 -19.51
CA LYS A 99 -1.53 -10.42 -18.82
C LYS A 99 -0.32 -9.53 -18.51
N CYS A 100 -0.51 -8.22 -18.41
CA CYS A 100 0.57 -7.33 -18.05
C CYS A 100 0.75 -7.33 -16.53
N ALA A 101 1.98 -7.54 -16.06
CA ALA A 101 2.28 -7.50 -14.64
C ALA A 101 2.00 -6.11 -14.06
N ALA A 102 1.35 -6.08 -12.90
CA ALA A 102 1.09 -4.87 -12.15
C ALA A 102 2.27 -4.52 -11.22
N ALA A 103 2.84 -5.53 -10.58
CA ALA A 103 4.01 -5.42 -9.73
C ALA A 103 4.70 -6.79 -9.63
N TRP A 104 5.82 -6.83 -8.91
CA TRP A 104 6.44 -8.09 -8.48
C TRP A 104 7.26 -7.88 -7.20
N ALA A 105 7.36 -8.91 -6.38
CA ALA A 105 8.12 -8.90 -5.13
C ALA A 105 9.57 -9.38 -5.31
N VAL A 106 10.50 -8.76 -4.58
CA VAL A 106 11.86 -9.28 -4.32
C VAL A 106 11.87 -9.86 -2.90
N PRO A 107 11.56 -11.15 -2.69
CA PRO A 107 11.19 -11.65 -1.36
C PRO A 107 12.33 -11.56 -0.32
N LEU A 108 13.58 -11.76 -0.77
CA LEU A 108 14.77 -11.64 0.07
C LEU A 108 15.11 -10.17 0.38
N GLY A 109 14.86 -9.28 -0.59
CA GLY A 109 15.06 -7.84 -0.46
C GLY A 109 13.96 -7.14 0.32
N LYS A 110 12.80 -7.79 0.52
CA LYS A 110 11.60 -7.17 1.15
C LYS A 110 11.07 -5.97 0.37
N GLU A 111 11.40 -5.94 -0.91
CA GLU A 111 11.10 -4.87 -1.84
C GLU A 111 9.94 -5.28 -2.74
N VAL A 112 9.06 -4.34 -3.04
CA VAL A 112 8.00 -4.43 -4.04
C VAL A 112 8.34 -3.51 -5.19
N ARG A 113 8.31 -4.04 -6.41
CA ARG A 113 8.57 -3.26 -7.62
C ARG A 113 7.29 -3.05 -8.39
N ILE A 114 6.92 -1.80 -8.59
CA ILE A 114 5.67 -1.41 -9.24
C ILE A 114 5.92 -1.19 -10.73
N CYS A 115 5.20 -1.96 -11.55
CA CYS A 115 5.29 -1.82 -13.00
C CYS A 115 4.54 -0.58 -13.49
N GLN A 116 5.02 0.01 -14.59
CA GLN A 116 4.39 1.20 -15.19
C GLN A 116 2.93 0.95 -15.58
N THR A 117 2.58 -0.28 -15.98
CA THR A 117 1.20 -0.66 -16.33
C THR A 117 0.22 -0.37 -15.19
N PHE A 118 0.57 -0.74 -13.95
CA PHE A 118 -0.27 -0.47 -12.79
C PHE A 118 -0.42 1.03 -12.54
N GLN A 119 0.69 1.76 -12.56
CA GLN A 119 0.69 3.21 -12.42
C GLN A 119 -0.20 3.88 -13.47
N ASP A 120 -0.16 3.41 -14.73
CA ASP A 120 -0.98 3.92 -15.82
C ASP A 120 -2.48 3.64 -15.63
N ASN A 121 -2.85 2.50 -15.04
CA ASN A 121 -4.23 2.17 -14.74
C ASN A 121 -4.79 3.08 -13.64
N VAL A 122 -4.00 3.38 -12.60
CA VAL A 122 -4.51 4.07 -11.42
C VAL A 122 -4.35 5.58 -11.45
N LYS A 123 -3.41 6.14 -12.25
CA LYS A 123 -3.03 7.57 -12.17
C LYS A 123 -4.18 8.58 -12.31
N ASN A 124 -5.24 8.21 -13.04
CA ASN A 124 -6.38 9.09 -13.31
C ASN A 124 -7.57 8.86 -12.36
N LEU A 125 -7.49 7.92 -11.44
CA LEU A 125 -8.54 7.66 -10.47
C LEU A 125 -8.55 8.74 -9.38
N ASP A 126 -9.68 8.88 -8.69
CA ASP A 126 -9.78 9.72 -7.49
C ASP A 126 -8.83 9.20 -6.40
N THR A 127 -8.37 10.09 -5.51
CA THR A 127 -7.34 9.75 -4.50
C THR A 127 -7.69 8.53 -3.64
N GLN A 128 -8.95 8.38 -3.23
CA GLN A 128 -9.37 7.24 -2.41
C GLN A 128 -9.42 5.93 -3.22
N ASP A 129 -9.82 6.00 -4.48
CA ASP A 129 -9.80 4.87 -5.40
C ASP A 129 -8.35 4.41 -5.69
N ARG A 130 -7.43 5.36 -5.94
CA ARG A 130 -5.99 5.04 -6.09
C ARG A 130 -5.44 4.32 -4.87
N ARG A 131 -5.75 4.82 -3.67
CA ARG A 131 -5.25 4.22 -2.42
C ARG A 131 -5.83 2.83 -2.15
N ALA A 132 -7.07 2.55 -2.57
CA ALA A 132 -7.61 1.20 -2.54
C ALA A 132 -6.80 0.24 -3.43
N CYS A 133 -6.44 0.68 -4.65
CA CYS A 133 -5.56 -0.09 -5.54
C CYS A 133 -4.15 -0.29 -4.94
N TRP A 134 -3.57 0.75 -4.35
CA TRP A 134 -2.26 0.67 -3.68
C TRP A 134 -2.27 -0.29 -2.49
N ALA A 135 -3.33 -0.27 -1.66
CA ALA A 135 -3.49 -1.21 -0.56
C ALA A 135 -3.52 -2.66 -1.06
N ALA A 136 -4.28 -2.92 -2.13
CA ALA A 136 -4.38 -4.24 -2.73
C ALA A 136 -3.02 -4.75 -3.24
N ILE A 137 -2.33 -3.97 -4.09
CA ILE A 137 -1.09 -4.42 -4.72
C ILE A 137 0.07 -4.55 -3.71
N LEU A 138 0.18 -3.65 -2.73
CA LEU A 138 1.25 -3.74 -1.73
C LEU A 138 1.09 -4.98 -0.85
N VAL A 139 -0.15 -5.28 -0.43
CA VAL A 139 -0.43 -6.47 0.37
C VAL A 139 -0.22 -7.75 -0.44
N HIS A 140 -0.63 -7.77 -1.71
CA HIS A 140 -0.33 -8.86 -2.63
C HIS A 140 1.17 -9.13 -2.65
N GLU A 141 1.99 -8.13 -2.97
CA GLU A 141 3.40 -8.34 -3.23
C GLU A 141 4.20 -8.64 -1.96
N PHE A 142 3.89 -7.96 -0.85
CA PHE A 142 4.52 -8.32 0.42
C PHE A 142 4.15 -9.73 0.90
N SER A 143 3.01 -10.27 0.48
CA SER A 143 2.62 -11.64 0.83
C SER A 143 3.53 -12.71 0.22
N HIS A 144 4.11 -12.46 -0.95
CA HIS A 144 5.15 -13.33 -1.53
C HIS A 144 6.36 -13.47 -0.61
N SER A 145 6.68 -12.42 0.15
CA SER A 145 7.79 -12.44 1.12
C SER A 145 7.43 -13.08 2.47
N CYS A 146 6.14 -13.11 2.83
CA CYS A 146 5.69 -13.41 4.18
C CYS A 146 4.91 -14.72 4.32
N LEU A 147 4.12 -15.09 3.31
CA LEU A 147 3.22 -16.24 3.37
C LEU A 147 3.73 -17.40 2.50
N ARG A 148 4.51 -17.12 1.44
CA ARG A 148 5.03 -18.13 0.48
C ARG A 148 3.95 -19.15 0.05
N LEU A 149 2.78 -18.65 -0.29
CA LEU A 149 1.64 -19.48 -0.69
C LEU A 149 1.52 -19.51 -2.21
N GLU A 150 1.50 -20.71 -2.80
CA GLU A 150 0.99 -20.85 -4.17
C GLU A 150 -0.52 -20.53 -4.17
N GLY A 151 -0.94 -19.48 -4.88
CA GLY A 151 -2.34 -19.06 -5.05
C GLY A 151 -3.01 -18.38 -3.85
N GLY A 152 -2.24 -17.99 -2.82
CA GLY A 152 -2.76 -17.27 -1.64
C GLY A 152 -2.70 -15.74 -1.76
N CYS A 153 -1.87 -15.22 -2.66
CA CYS A 153 -1.59 -13.79 -2.81
C CYS A 153 -2.79 -13.04 -3.39
N GLU A 154 -3.56 -13.69 -4.26
CA GLU A 154 -4.79 -13.14 -4.86
C GLU A 154 -5.92 -13.01 -3.82
N LYS A 155 -5.97 -13.91 -2.84
CA LYS A 155 -6.97 -13.84 -1.76
C LYS A 155 -6.71 -12.65 -0.83
N VAL A 156 -5.45 -12.44 -0.45
CA VAL A 156 -5.08 -11.29 0.40
C VAL A 156 -5.20 -9.97 -0.36
N GLU A 157 -4.90 -9.94 -1.66
CA GLU A 157 -5.14 -8.76 -2.50
C GLU A 157 -6.61 -8.32 -2.46
N LYS A 158 -7.54 -9.25 -2.71
CA LYS A 158 -8.97 -8.95 -2.67
C LYS A 158 -9.42 -8.48 -1.29
N ALA A 159 -9.00 -9.17 -0.23
CA ALA A 159 -9.35 -8.81 1.13
C ALA A 159 -8.82 -7.41 1.52
N ALA A 160 -7.62 -7.05 1.06
CA ALA A 160 -7.05 -5.73 1.32
C ALA A 160 -7.83 -4.60 0.63
N PHE A 161 -8.24 -4.84 -0.63
CA PHE A 161 -9.11 -3.91 -1.35
C PHE A 161 -10.46 -3.72 -0.63
N ASP A 162 -11.10 -4.83 -0.24
CA ASP A 162 -12.40 -4.82 0.44
C ASP A 162 -12.31 -4.11 1.81
N TYR A 163 -11.23 -4.34 2.57
CA TYR A 163 -10.97 -3.63 3.82
C TYR A 163 -10.87 -2.13 3.61
N TRP A 164 -10.07 -1.69 2.64
CA TRP A 164 -9.91 -0.26 2.34
C TRP A 164 -11.26 0.37 1.98
N LYS A 165 -12.02 -0.28 1.09
CA LYS A 165 -13.35 0.17 0.68
C LYS A 165 -14.34 0.23 1.85
N SER A 166 -14.26 -0.70 2.79
CA SER A 166 -15.11 -0.72 3.99
C SER A 166 -14.83 0.43 4.97
N THR A 167 -13.59 0.92 4.98
CA THR A 167 -13.14 2.01 5.87
C THR A 167 -13.18 3.38 5.18
N HIS A 168 -13.26 3.42 3.85
CA HIS A 168 -13.27 4.64 3.04
C HIS A 168 -14.47 4.64 2.08
N SER A 169 -15.61 5.13 2.55
CA SER A 169 -16.87 5.18 1.80
C SER A 169 -16.84 6.00 0.49
N ALA A 170 -15.79 6.80 0.29
CA ALA A 170 -15.55 7.55 -0.94
C ALA A 170 -15.02 6.68 -2.10
N VAL A 171 -14.65 5.42 -1.85
CA VAL A 171 -14.19 4.48 -2.89
C VAL A 171 -15.37 4.03 -3.75
N LYS A 172 -15.28 4.25 -5.05
CA LYS A 172 -16.36 4.00 -6.03
C LYS A 172 -16.04 2.87 -7.01
N ILE A 173 -14.77 2.47 -7.11
CA ILE A 173 -14.31 1.44 -8.04
C ILE A 173 -14.39 0.01 -7.48
N ASN A 174 -14.15 -0.96 -8.34
CA ASN A 174 -13.88 -2.36 -8.03
C ASN A 174 -12.39 -2.68 -8.23
N LYS A 175 -11.92 -3.81 -7.69
CA LYS A 175 -10.52 -4.27 -7.82
C LYS A 175 -10.04 -4.34 -9.28
N SER A 176 -10.90 -4.80 -10.18
CA SER A 176 -10.62 -4.90 -11.62
C SER A 176 -10.28 -3.56 -12.27
N ASP A 177 -10.80 -2.44 -11.74
CA ASP A 177 -10.50 -1.10 -12.26
C ASP A 177 -9.05 -0.68 -11.98
N CYS A 178 -8.37 -1.37 -11.05
CA CYS A 178 -6.93 -1.22 -10.81
C CYS A 178 -6.06 -2.00 -11.83
N GLY A 179 -6.68 -2.81 -12.70
CA GLY A 179 -5.99 -3.81 -13.52
C GLY A 179 -5.42 -4.97 -12.68
N LEU A 180 -6.10 -5.29 -11.59
CA LEU A 180 -5.82 -6.42 -10.71
C LEU A 180 -7.00 -7.38 -10.82
N ASP A 181 -6.90 -8.43 -11.63
CA ASP A 181 -7.92 -9.47 -11.78
C ASP A 181 -7.46 -10.80 -11.20
#